data_AF-A0A380E0L1-F1
#
_entry.id   AF-A0A380E0L1-F1
#
_cell.length_a   1.000
_cell.length_b   1.000
_cell.length_c   1.000
_cell.angle_alpha   90.00
_cell.angle_beta   90.00
_cell.angle_gamma   90.00
#
_symmetry.space_group_name_H-M   'P 1'
#
loop_
_entity.id
_entity.type
_entity.pdbx_description
1 polymer ?
#
loop_
_entity_poly.entity_id
_entity_poly.type
_entity_poly.pdbx_seq_one_letter_code
_entity_poly.pdbx_strand_id
1 'polypeptide(L)' 'MTKYTFKPKDFKAFNVEGLDARMEALNEYIRPQLNELGEYFSDFFTSQTGETFYPHVAKAC' A
#
# COMPACT_ATOMS: atom_id res chain seq x y z
N MET A 1 -12.78 -12.41 -7.16
CA MET A 1 -11.37 -12.13 -6.81
C MET A 1 -11.36 -10.84 -6.01
N THR A 2 -10.79 -10.83 -4.82
CA THR A 2 -10.64 -9.60 -4.02
C THR A 2 -9.60 -8.69 -4.70
N LYS A 3 -10.00 -7.44 -4.98
CA LYS A 3 -9.18 -6.47 -5.72
C LYS A 3 -7.88 -6.10 -4.97
N TYR A 4 -7.91 -6.11 -3.63
CA TYR A 4 -6.86 -5.56 -2.77
C TYR A 4 -6.30 -6.59 -1.78
N THR A 5 -5.89 -7.78 -2.26
CA THR A 5 -5.35 -8.83 -1.38
C THR A 5 -3.85 -9.03 -1.59
N PHE A 6 -3.08 -8.76 -0.52
CA PHE A 6 -1.67 -9.13 -0.46
C PHE A 6 -1.51 -10.64 -0.52
N LYS A 7 -0.64 -11.09 -1.41
CA LYS A 7 -0.25 -12.49 -1.56
C LYS A 7 0.99 -12.77 -0.71
N PRO A 8 1.25 -14.02 -0.29
CA PRO A 8 2.45 -14.38 0.45
C PRO A 8 3.76 -13.93 -0.21
N LYS A 9 3.78 -13.83 -1.56
CA LYS A 9 4.94 -13.32 -2.30
C LYS A 9 5.25 -11.85 -2.02
N ASP A 10 4.25 -11.03 -1.72
CA ASP A 10 4.45 -9.59 -1.53
C ASP A 10 5.17 -9.33 -0.19
N PHE A 11 4.91 -10.18 0.81
CA PHE A 11 5.60 -10.15 2.09
C PHE A 11 7.06 -10.59 2.03
N LYS A 12 7.52 -11.21 0.92
CA LYS A 12 8.93 -11.55 0.76
C LYS A 12 9.83 -10.31 0.69
N ALA A 13 9.28 -9.15 0.30
CA ALA A 13 10.00 -7.88 0.31
C ALA A 13 10.60 -7.56 1.69
N PHE A 14 9.95 -7.98 2.78
CA PHE A 14 10.44 -7.74 4.15
C PHE A 14 11.63 -8.63 4.55
N ASN A 15 11.92 -9.68 3.78
CA ASN A 15 13.05 -10.59 4.02
C ASN A 15 14.26 -10.27 3.11
N VAL A 16 14.17 -9.24 2.27
CA VAL A 16 15.29 -8.82 1.41
C VAL A 16 16.37 -8.16 2.27
N GLU A 17 17.60 -8.66 2.15
CA GLU A 17 18.77 -8.07 2.79
C GLU A 17 19.24 -6.82 2.05
N GLY A 18 19.71 -5.83 2.82
CA GLY A 18 20.12 -4.52 2.28
C GLY A 18 18.96 -3.54 2.18
N LEU A 19 19.21 -2.29 2.58
CA LEU A 19 18.18 -1.24 2.60
C LEU A 19 17.65 -0.97 1.19
N ASP A 20 18.53 -0.75 0.22
CA ASP A 20 18.18 -0.38 -1.15
C ASP A 20 17.35 -1.48 -1.84
N ALA A 21 17.80 -2.73 -1.75
CA ALA A 21 17.08 -3.87 -2.34
C ALA A 21 15.71 -4.09 -1.68
N ARG A 22 15.61 -3.89 -0.35
CA ARG A 22 14.32 -3.94 0.35
C ARG A 22 13.40 -2.80 -0.10
N MET A 23 13.94 -1.60 -0.29
CA MET A 23 13.20 -0.44 -0.77
C MET A 23 12.63 -0.66 -2.18
N GLU A 24 13.41 -1.23 -3.08
CA GLU A 24 12.96 -1.61 -4.42
C GLU A 24 11.84 -2.65 -4.34
N ALA A 25 12.03 -3.72 -3.55
CA ALA A 25 11.01 -4.76 -3.40
C ALA A 25 9.70 -4.22 -2.79
N LEU A 26 9.77 -3.33 -1.80
CA LEU A 26 8.57 -2.70 -1.23
C LEU A 26 7.84 -1.82 -2.27
N ASN A 27 8.58 -1.07 -3.08
CA ASN A 27 8.03 -0.26 -4.16
C ASN A 27 7.36 -1.10 -5.26
N GLU A 28 7.91 -2.28 -5.55
CA GLU A 28 7.37 -3.18 -6.59
C GLU A 28 6.12 -3.93 -6.11
N TYR A 29 6.17 -4.55 -4.93
CA TYR A 29 5.15 -5.52 -4.52
C TYR A 29 4.08 -4.95 -3.59
N ILE A 30 4.45 -4.08 -2.65
CA ILE A 30 3.57 -3.65 -1.55
C ILE A 30 2.94 -2.29 -1.83
N ARG A 31 3.74 -1.34 -2.32
CA ARG A 31 3.34 0.06 -2.47
C ARG A 31 2.17 0.31 -3.42
N PRO A 32 2.07 -0.37 -4.58
CA PRO A 32 0.93 -0.20 -5.48
C PRO A 32 -0.39 -0.59 -4.80
N GLN A 33 -0.38 -1.70 -4.05
CA GLN A 33 -1.55 -2.19 -3.32
C GLN A 33 -1.96 -1.23 -2.19
N LEU A 34 -0.99 -0.60 -1.51
CA LEU A 34 -1.29 0.43 -0.50
C LEU A 34 -1.88 1.71 -1.10
N ASN A 35 -1.44 2.13 -2.28
CA ASN A 35 -2.04 3.28 -2.98
C ASN A 35 -3.48 2.98 -3.38
N GLU A 36 -3.71 1.80 -3.96
CA GLU A 36 -5.04 1.33 -4.35
C GLU A 36 -6.01 1.22 -3.16
N LEU A 37 -5.53 0.74 -2.01
CA LEU A 37 -6.29 0.74 -0.76
C LEU A 37 -6.55 2.16 -0.25
N GLY A 38 -5.55 3.04 -0.38
CA GLY A 38 -5.66 4.45 -0.02
C GLY A 38 -6.80 5.14 -0.77
N GLU A 39 -6.85 5.01 -2.09
CA GLU A 39 -7.91 5.54 -2.95
C GLU A 39 -9.29 4.97 -2.56
N TYR A 40 -9.37 3.65 -2.37
CA TYR A 40 -10.63 3.00 -1.97
C TYR A 40 -11.15 3.53 -0.63
N PHE A 41 -10.29 3.60 0.38
CA PHE A 41 -10.69 4.03 1.71
C PHE A 41 -10.93 5.53 1.80
N SER A 42 -10.22 6.37 1.04
CA SER A 42 -10.51 7.81 1.02
C SER A 42 -11.91 8.08 0.47
N ASP A 43 -12.30 7.39 -0.60
CA ASP A 43 -13.65 7.51 -1.16
C ASP A 43 -14.70 6.98 -0.20
N PHE A 44 -14.44 5.81 0.40
CA PHE A 44 -15.34 5.21 1.37
C PHE A 44 -15.56 6.13 2.57
N PHE A 45 -14.50 6.59 3.24
CA PHE A 45 -14.63 7.44 4.42
C PHE A 45 -15.29 8.79 4.09
N THR A 46 -14.93 9.40 2.96
CA THR A 46 -15.61 10.62 2.49
C THR A 46 -17.11 10.42 2.32
N SER A 47 -17.53 9.28 1.76
CA SER A 47 -18.96 8.95 1.63
C SER A 47 -19.68 8.73 2.96
N GLN A 48 -18.97 8.24 4.00
CA GLN A 48 -19.56 7.88 5.29
C GLN A 48 -19.62 9.06 6.26
N THR A 49 -18.61 9.96 6.23
CA THR A 49 -18.51 11.07 7.18
C THR A 49 -18.94 12.41 6.59
N GLY A 50 -18.94 12.56 5.26
CA GLY A 50 -19.15 13.84 4.59
C GLY A 50 -17.94 14.77 4.60
N GLU A 51 -16.79 14.33 5.12
CA GLU A 51 -15.53 15.06 5.15
C GLU A 51 -14.54 14.46 4.16
N THR A 52 -13.78 15.26 3.42
CA THR A 52 -12.81 14.74 2.44
C THR A 52 -11.61 14.08 3.12
N PHE A 53 -11.35 12.82 2.80
CA PHE A 53 -10.16 12.09 3.24
C PHE A 53 -9.07 12.10 2.16
N TYR A 54 -7.81 12.25 2.59
CA TYR A 54 -6.64 12.22 1.72
C TYR A 54 -5.72 11.06 2.14
N PRO A 55 -5.48 10.08 1.26
CA PRO A 55 -4.64 8.94 1.60
C PRO A 55 -3.16 9.33 1.58
N HIS A 56 -2.41 8.90 2.60
CA HIS A 56 -0.97 9.11 2.68
C HIS A 56 -0.26 7.76 2.88
N VAL A 57 0.34 7.24 1.81
CA VAL A 57 1.16 6.02 1.87
C VAL A 57 2.54 6.36 2.40
N ALA A 58 3.01 5.57 3.37
CA ALA A 58 4.31 5.75 4.01
C ALA A 58 5.44 5.86 2.97
N LYS A 59 6.35 6.80 3.22
CA LYS A 59 7.63 6.88 2.53
C LYS A 59 8.66 6.12 3.32
N ALA A 60 9.16 5.04 2.75
CA ALA A 60 10.37 4.43 3.25
C ALA A 60 11.55 5.21 2.63
N CYS A 61 12.46 5.64 3.51
CA CYS A 61 13.71 6.34 3.23
C CYS A 61 14.85 5.41 3.64
#